data_AF-A0A5S3YLP8-F1
#
_entry.id   AF-A0A5S3YLP8-F1
#
_cell.length_a   1.000
_cell.length_b   1.000
_cell.length_c   1.000
_cell.angle_alpha   90.00
_cell.angle_beta   90.00
_cell.angle_gamma   90.00
#
_symmetry.space_group_name_H-M   'P 1'
#
loop_
_entity.id
_entity.type
_entity.pdbx_description
1 polymer ?
#
loop_
_entity_poly.entity_id
_entity_poly.type
_entity_poly.pdbx_seq_one_letter_code
_entity_poly.pdbx_strand_id
1 'polypeptide(L)'
;QTDANKLITGESGTGKELAAHAIHQASLRRDNPLISLDMGSLSDSVFESELFGHNKGAFTDAKADKVGRFELAHTGSLFLDELGNLPLAHQATLLAAVQNRQITPVGGSKPVDVDIR
;
A
#
# COMPACT_ATOMS: atom_id res chain seq x y z
N GLN A 1 22.16 -5.70 3.54
CA GLN A 1 20.88 -5.42 2.84
C GLN A 1 20.18 -4.28 3.59
N THR A 2 19.39 -3.43 2.92
CA THR A 2 18.78 -2.22 3.52
C THR A 2 17.26 -2.26 3.39
N ASP A 3 16.57 -1.62 4.34
CA ASP A 3 15.10 -1.41 4.32
C ASP A 3 14.71 -0.09 3.63
N ALA A 4 15.53 0.40 2.71
CA ALA A 4 15.20 1.60 1.95
C ALA A 4 14.05 1.31 0.96
N ASN A 5 13.13 2.27 0.85
CA ASN A 5 12.14 2.30 -0.21
C ASN A 5 12.86 2.32 -1.56
N LYS A 6 12.36 1.55 -2.54
CA LYS A 6 12.98 1.43 -3.86
C LYS A 6 12.04 1.95 -4.94
N LEU A 7 12.55 2.88 -5.75
CA LEU A 7 11.85 3.34 -6.95
C LEU A 7 12.29 2.48 -8.15
N ILE A 8 11.34 1.81 -8.78
CA ILE A 8 11.56 1.05 -10.01
C ILE A 8 11.02 1.88 -11.17
N THR A 9 11.89 2.29 -12.08
CA THR A 9 11.52 3.06 -13.28
C THR A 9 11.60 2.17 -14.53
N GLY A 10 10.77 2.46 -15.51
CA GLY A 10 10.69 1.71 -16.75
C GLY A 10 9.32 1.87 -17.41
N GLU A 11 9.27 1.66 -18.72
CA GLU A 11 8.04 1.77 -19.51
C GLU A 11 6.98 0.77 -19.04
N SER A 12 5.71 1.05 -19.36
CA SER A 12 4.60 0.12 -19.07
C SER A 12 4.82 -1.20 -19.81
N GLY A 13 4.53 -2.33 -19.15
CA GLY A 13 4.71 -3.66 -19.73
C GLY A 13 6.15 -4.22 -19.71
N THR A 14 7.12 -3.54 -19.10
CA THR A 14 8.52 -3.99 -19.03
C THR A 14 8.84 -4.99 -17.90
N GLY A 15 7.83 -5.49 -17.19
CA GLY A 15 8.01 -6.48 -16.12
C GLY A 15 8.51 -5.91 -14.79
N LYS A 16 8.12 -4.66 -14.45
CA LYS A 16 8.46 -4.02 -13.16
C LYS A 16 8.04 -4.86 -11.95
N GLU A 17 6.90 -5.55 -12.05
CA GLU A 17 6.43 -6.48 -11.03
C GLU A 17 7.43 -7.63 -10.80
N LEU A 18 8.00 -8.22 -11.86
CA LEU A 18 9.03 -9.27 -11.72
C LEU A 18 10.27 -8.75 -10.99
N ALA A 19 10.67 -7.50 -11.25
CA ALA A 19 11.76 -6.85 -10.52
C ALA A 19 11.41 -6.66 -9.03
N ALA A 20 10.19 -6.22 -8.71
CA ALA A 20 9.72 -6.10 -7.34
C ALA A 20 9.73 -7.44 -6.59
N HIS A 21 9.26 -8.52 -7.24
CA HIS A 21 9.33 -9.88 -6.72
C HIS A 21 10.77 -10.34 -6.46
N ALA A 22 11.67 -10.16 -7.42
CA ALA A 22 13.08 -10.53 -7.25
C ALA A 22 13.75 -9.74 -6.11
N ILE A 23 13.45 -8.44 -5.99
CA ILE A 23 13.91 -7.59 -4.88
C ILE A 23 13.42 -8.13 -3.54
N HIS A 24 12.14 -8.50 -3.44
CA HIS A 24 11.55 -9.03 -2.22
C HIS A 24 12.17 -10.39 -1.84
N GLN A 25 12.29 -11.32 -2.79
CA GLN A 25 12.91 -12.63 -2.59
C GLN A 25 14.37 -12.55 -2.14
N ALA A 26 15.09 -11.52 -2.61
CA ALA A 26 16.47 -11.26 -2.21
C ALA A 26 16.61 -10.50 -0.88
N SER A 27 15.51 -10.08 -0.26
CA SER A 27 15.52 -9.28 0.97
C SER A 27 15.46 -10.13 2.25
N LEU A 28 15.67 -9.48 3.41
CA LEU A 28 15.45 -10.09 4.73
C LEU A 28 13.97 -10.39 5.02
N ARG A 29 13.03 -9.86 4.22
CA ARG A 29 11.58 -10.03 4.37
C ARG A 29 11.00 -11.05 3.38
N ARG A 30 11.84 -11.85 2.72
CA ARG A 30 11.45 -12.81 1.65
C ARG A 30 10.41 -13.86 2.08
N ASP A 31 10.35 -14.15 3.38
CA ASP A 31 9.45 -15.16 3.97
C ASP A 31 8.15 -14.50 4.48
N ASN A 32 8.03 -13.17 4.36
CA ASN A 32 6.86 -12.36 4.73
C ASN A 32 6.04 -11.98 3.47
N PRO A 33 4.84 -11.41 3.63
CA PRO A 33 4.01 -11.07 2.48
C PRO A 33 4.65 -10.06 1.53
N LEU A 34 4.43 -10.24 0.23
CA LEU A 34 4.55 -9.19 -0.79
C LEU A 34 3.14 -8.86 -1.28
N ILE A 35 2.67 -7.66 -0.98
CA ILE A 35 1.37 -7.17 -1.44
C ILE A 35 1.60 -6.22 -2.60
N SER A 36 0.97 -6.49 -3.74
CA SER A 36 0.98 -5.61 -4.91
C SER A 36 -0.34 -4.84 -5.01
N LEU A 37 -0.26 -3.58 -5.40
CA LEU A 37 -1.41 -2.75 -5.68
C LEU A 37 -1.15 -1.89 -6.92
N ASP A 38 -2.02 -2.03 -7.90
CA ASP A 38 -2.07 -1.14 -9.06
C ASP A 38 -2.84 0.13 -8.70
N MET A 39 -2.10 1.23 -8.54
CA MET A 39 -2.66 2.51 -8.12
C MET A 39 -3.44 3.21 -9.24
N GLY A 40 -3.18 2.88 -10.50
CA GLY A 40 -3.88 3.44 -11.65
C GLY A 40 -5.30 2.88 -11.83
N SER A 41 -5.56 1.70 -11.27
CA SER A 41 -6.87 1.03 -11.35
C SER A 41 -7.91 1.51 -10.32
N LEU A 42 -7.48 2.24 -9.28
CA LEU A 42 -8.34 2.64 -8.17
C LEU A 42 -9.09 3.94 -8.44
N SER A 43 -10.41 3.96 -8.21
CA SER A 43 -11.14 5.22 -8.16
C SER A 43 -10.94 5.93 -6.82
N ASP A 44 -11.07 7.26 -6.83
CA ASP A 44 -10.93 8.11 -5.64
C ASP A 44 -11.79 7.62 -4.46
N SER A 45 -12.99 7.12 -4.74
CA SER A 45 -13.93 6.67 -3.71
C SER A 45 -13.50 5.40 -2.97
N VAL A 46 -12.59 4.59 -3.53
CA VAL A 46 -12.10 3.35 -2.89
C VAL A 46 -10.63 3.39 -2.53
N PHE A 47 -9.88 4.41 -2.97
CA PHE A 47 -8.44 4.54 -2.77
C PHE A 47 -8.02 4.31 -1.32
N GLU A 48 -8.55 5.11 -0.39
CA GLU A 48 -8.20 5.01 1.04
C GLU A 48 -8.67 3.70 1.66
N SER A 49 -9.85 3.22 1.25
CA SER A 49 -10.44 1.96 1.73
C SER A 49 -9.63 0.74 1.31
N GLU A 50 -9.04 0.73 0.10
CA GLU A 50 -8.13 -0.34 -0.32
C GLU A 50 -6.80 -0.28 0.42
N LEU A 51 -6.20 0.90 0.54
CA LEU A 51 -4.88 1.06 1.16
C LEU A 51 -4.90 0.85 2.66
N PHE A 52 -5.84 1.47 3.35
CA PHE A 52 -5.88 1.59 4.81
C PHE A 52 -6.99 0.76 5.44
N GLY A 53 -7.88 0.20 4.62
CA GLY A 53 -9.03 -0.53 5.12
C GLY A 53 -10.15 0.40 5.58
N HIS A 54 -11.21 -0.20 6.09
CA HIS A 54 -12.32 0.54 6.66
C HIS A 54 -13.01 -0.25 7.77
N ASN A 55 -13.63 0.48 8.69
CA ASN A 55 -14.55 -0.11 9.65
C ASN A 55 -15.96 -0.18 9.04
N LYS A 56 -16.74 -1.16 9.49
CA LYS A 56 -18.16 -1.29 9.17
C LYS A 56 -18.88 0.02 9.49
N GLY A 57 -19.68 0.49 8.53
CA GLY A 57 -20.44 1.73 8.65
C GLY A 57 -19.66 3.01 8.34
N ALA A 58 -18.39 2.92 7.91
CA ALA A 58 -17.61 4.08 7.49
C ALA A 58 -18.22 4.84 6.29
N PHE A 59 -18.92 4.12 5.41
CA PHE A 59 -19.71 4.65 4.29
C PHE A 59 -20.88 3.69 3.99
N THR A 60 -21.83 4.10 3.14
CA THR A 60 -23.08 3.37 2.90
C THR A 60 -22.88 1.88 2.55
N ASP A 61 -21.85 1.57 1.76
CA ASP A 61 -21.54 0.20 1.32
C ASP A 61 -20.57 -0.57 2.24
N ALA A 62 -20.09 0.04 3.34
CA ALA A 62 -19.20 -0.59 4.32
C ALA A 62 -19.96 -1.59 5.22
N LYS A 63 -20.33 -2.74 4.67
CA LYS A 63 -21.15 -3.76 5.35
C LYS A 63 -20.37 -4.56 6.40
N ALA A 64 -19.05 -4.60 6.31
CA ALA A 64 -18.15 -5.29 7.22
C ALA A 64 -16.85 -4.50 7.36
N ASP A 65 -16.03 -4.87 8.35
CA ASP A 65 -14.67 -4.36 8.44
C ASP A 65 -13.83 -4.94 7.30
N LYS A 66 -12.89 -4.15 6.78
CA LYS A 66 -11.94 -4.57 5.76
C LYS A 66 -10.55 -4.14 6.16
N VAL A 67 -9.61 -5.08 6.13
CA VAL A 67 -8.18 -4.83 6.33
C VAL A 67 -7.58 -4.23 5.05
N GLY A 68 -6.79 -3.16 5.20
CA GLY A 68 -6.13 -2.48 4.09
C GLY A 68 -4.84 -3.14 3.60
N ARG A 69 -4.36 -2.77 2.41
CA ARG A 69 -3.11 -3.30 1.84
C ARG A 69 -1.88 -3.02 2.69
N PHE A 70 -1.83 -1.87 3.38
CA PHE A 70 -0.73 -1.53 4.28
C PHE A 70 -0.63 -2.52 5.44
N GLU A 71 -1.75 -2.86 6.06
CA GLU A 71 -1.80 -3.81 7.17
C GLU A 71 -1.57 -5.25 6.70
N LEU A 72 -2.12 -5.64 5.54
CA LEU A 72 -1.83 -6.94 4.93
C LEU A 72 -0.34 -7.12 4.59
N ALA A 73 0.37 -6.03 4.30
CA ALA A 73 1.80 -6.02 4.00
C ALA A 73 2.69 -5.90 5.25
N HIS A 74 2.11 -5.84 6.46
CA HIS A 74 2.86 -5.67 7.70
C HIS A 74 3.95 -6.74 7.84
N THR A 75 5.14 -6.32 8.27
CA THR A 75 6.44 -7.04 8.28
C THR A 75 6.98 -7.48 6.90
N GLY A 76 6.22 -7.24 5.84
CA GLY A 76 6.51 -7.65 4.47
C GLY A 76 6.97 -6.51 3.58
N SER A 77 6.52 -6.54 2.32
CA SER A 77 6.79 -5.52 1.32
C SER A 77 5.51 -5.10 0.59
N LEU A 78 5.41 -3.82 0.26
CA LEU A 78 4.29 -3.26 -0.49
C LEU A 78 4.79 -2.72 -1.84
N PHE A 79 4.34 -3.33 -2.93
CA PHE A 79 4.64 -2.85 -4.28
C PHE A 79 3.47 -1.99 -4.79
N LEU A 80 3.76 -0.72 -5.06
CA LEU A 80 2.81 0.25 -5.60
C LEU A 80 3.14 0.49 -7.07
N ASP A 81 2.40 -0.14 -7.98
CA ASP A 81 2.58 0.10 -9.41
C ASP A 81 1.84 1.37 -9.85
N GLU A 82 2.29 1.96 -10.95
CA GLU A 82 1.72 3.19 -11.53
C GLU A 82 1.66 4.39 -10.56
N LEU A 83 2.60 4.48 -9.61
CA LEU A 83 2.67 5.56 -8.61
C LEU A 83 2.66 6.97 -9.24
N GLY A 84 3.21 7.12 -10.45
CA GLY A 84 3.25 8.39 -11.19
C GLY A 84 1.88 8.91 -11.62
N ASN A 85 0.85 8.07 -11.65
CA ASN A 85 -0.52 8.44 -12.03
C ASN A 85 -1.36 8.92 -10.85
N LEU A 86 -0.80 9.00 -9.64
CA LEU A 86 -1.56 9.37 -8.45
C LEU A 86 -1.95 10.85 -8.43
N PRO A 87 -3.24 11.18 -8.17
CA PRO A 87 -3.66 12.54 -7.85
C PRO A 87 -2.90 13.10 -6.64
N LEU A 88 -2.64 14.42 -6.64
CA LEU A 88 -1.90 15.09 -5.56
C LEU A 88 -2.51 14.86 -4.16
N ALA A 89 -3.84 14.80 -4.06
CA ALA A 89 -4.52 14.53 -2.81
C ALA A 89 -4.13 13.15 -2.23
N HIS A 90 -4.08 12.12 -3.07
CA HIS A 90 -3.66 10.78 -2.68
C HIS A 90 -2.17 10.68 -2.33
N GLN A 91 -1.33 11.48 -2.99
CA GLN A 91 0.10 11.53 -2.67
C GLN A 91 0.33 12.02 -1.24
N ALA A 92 -0.42 13.03 -0.77
CA ALA A 92 -0.31 13.53 0.59
C ALA A 92 -0.67 12.45 1.63
N THR A 93 -1.76 11.72 1.41
CA THR A 93 -2.19 10.63 2.32
C THR A 93 -1.21 9.46 2.31
N LEU A 94 -0.71 9.06 1.13
CA LEU A 94 0.31 8.02 1.01
C LEU A 94 1.61 8.42 1.72
N LEU A 95 2.04 9.67 1.55
CA LEU A 95 3.24 10.20 2.19
C LEU A 95 3.12 10.13 3.72
N ALA A 96 1.98 10.54 4.27
CA ALA A 96 1.74 10.47 5.71
C ALA A 96 1.84 9.03 6.23
N ALA A 97 1.27 8.06 5.50
CA ALA A 97 1.35 6.64 5.87
C ALA A 97 2.79 6.10 5.86
N VAL A 98 3.57 6.41 4.81
CA VAL A 98 4.96 5.97 4.67
C VAL A 98 5.88 6.63 5.71
N GLN A 99 5.71 7.92 5.97
CA GLN A 99 6.52 8.67 6.93
C GLN A 99 6.27 8.25 8.37
N ASN A 100 4.99 8.18 8.77
CA ASN A 100 4.62 7.91 10.16
C ASN A 100 4.67 6.42 10.50
N ARG A 101 4.75 5.53 9.49
CA ARG A 101 4.62 4.08 9.67
C ARG A 101 3.32 3.72 10.39
N GLN A 102 2.27 4.47 10.11
CA GLN A 102 0.96 4.34 10.74
C GLN A 102 -0.12 4.61 9.70
N ILE A 103 -1.21 3.83 9.78
CA ILE A 103 -2.41 4.02 8.97
C ILE A 103 -3.62 4.11 9.88
N THR A 104 -4.69 4.77 9.43
CA THR A 104 -5.97 4.78 10.14
C THR A 104 -7.03 4.27 9.16
N PRO A 105 -7.76 3.18 9.49
CA PRO A 105 -8.85 2.71 8.65
C PRO A 105 -9.91 3.79 8.47
N VAL A 106 -10.54 3.85 7.30
CA VAL A 106 -11.63 4.80 7.05
C VAL A 106 -12.77 4.55 8.04
N GLY A 107 -13.27 5.61 8.67
CA GLY A 107 -14.25 5.53 9.75
C GLY A 107 -13.69 5.03 11.09
N GLY A 108 -12.38 4.80 11.18
CA GLY A 108 -11.65 4.54 12.41
C GLY A 108 -11.06 5.81 13.02
N SER A 109 -10.73 5.74 14.30
CA SER A 109 -10.06 6.82 15.05
C SER A 109 -8.74 6.38 15.69
N LYS A 110 -8.42 5.09 15.62
CA LYS A 110 -7.21 4.52 16.19
C LYS A 110 -6.21 4.25 15.06
N PRO A 111 -5.02 4.86 15.11
CA PRO A 111 -3.92 4.48 14.23
C PRO A 111 -3.49 3.03 14.47
N VAL A 112 -3.02 2.40 13.41
CA VAL A 112 -2.44 1.05 13.38
C VAL A 112 -1.01 1.17 12.90
N ASP A 113 -0.07 0.67 13.70
CA ASP A 113 1.35 0.64 13.36
C ASP A 113 1.63 -0.36 12.23
N VAL A 114 2.42 0.05 11.24
CA VAL A 114 2.78 -0.76 10.08
C VAL A 114 4.28 -0.78 9.84
N ASP A 115 4.87 -1.96 9.86
CA ASP A 115 6.25 -2.16 9.40
C ASP A 115 6.23 -2.67 7.95
N ILE A 116 6.51 -1.81 6.99
CA ILE A 116 6.51 -2.16 5.56
C ILE A 116 7.80 -1.70 4.88
N ARG A 117 8.13 -2.31 3.75
CA ARG A 117 9.25 -1.91 2.89
C ARG A 117 8.77 -1.74 1.45
#